data_AF-A0A0J7KNB6-F1
#
_entry.id   AF-A0A0J7KNB6-F1
#
_cell.length_a   1.000
_cell.length_b   1.000
_cell.length_c   1.000
_cell.angle_alpha   90.00
_cell.angle_beta   90.00
_cell.angle_gamma   90.00
#
_symmetry.space_group_name_H-M   'P 1'
#
loop_
_entity.id
_entity.type
_entity.pdbx_description
1 polymer ?
#
loop_
_entity_poly.entity_id
_entity_poly.type
_entity_poly.pdbx_seq_one_letter_code
_entity_poly.pdbx_strand_id
1 'polypeptide(L)'
;MYGTGNYSDPEECARNCKEFVPEGVETVIVDVDNDEVPCFGTDEDDCKYNFVYYYNETNCLQVRAQNERECPPQVYMLGIVLGVIAAVVLVGLALLLLWKLLTTIHDRREFARFEKERMMAKWDTVRIDISCQN
;
A
#
# COMPACT_ATOMS: atom_id res chain seq x y z
N MET A 1 12.37 -28.65 12.41
CA MET A 1 10.96 -28.23 12.53
C MET A 1 10.57 -27.25 11.43
N TYR A 2 11.21 -26.09 11.30
CA TYR A 2 10.82 -25.08 10.29
C TYR A 2 11.62 -25.12 8.97
N GLY A 3 12.81 -25.74 8.97
CA GLY A 3 13.66 -25.83 7.77
C GLY A 3 14.31 -24.50 7.34
N THR A 4 14.33 -23.52 8.24
CA THR A 4 14.89 -22.18 8.03
C THR A 4 16.19 -21.96 8.82
N GLY A 5 16.94 -20.91 8.48
CA GLY A 5 18.15 -20.50 9.18
C GLY A 5 19.46 -21.11 8.64
N ASN A 6 20.53 -20.96 9.41
CA ASN A 6 21.90 -21.35 9.02
C ASN A 6 22.08 -22.87 8.81
N TYR A 7 21.19 -23.68 9.37
CA TYR A 7 21.13 -25.14 9.20
C TYR A 7 19.80 -25.55 8.56
N SER A 8 19.48 -24.93 7.42
CA SER A 8 18.30 -25.23 6.61
C SER A 8 18.39 -26.60 5.93
N ASP A 9 19.60 -27.08 5.65
CA ASP A 9 19.82 -28.42 5.12
C ASP A 9 19.55 -29.52 6.19
N PRO A 10 18.69 -30.51 5.90
CA PRO A 10 18.33 -31.55 6.87
C PRO A 10 19.51 -32.40 7.36
N GLU A 11 20.51 -32.67 6.51
CA GLU A 11 21.66 -33.51 6.87
C GLU A 11 22.66 -32.74 7.73
N GLU A 12 22.83 -31.43 7.48
CA GLU A 12 23.66 -30.57 8.33
C GLU A 12 23.01 -30.33 9.70
N CYS A 13 21.69 -30.09 9.72
CA CYS A 13 20.90 -29.96 10.93
C CYS A 13 20.99 -31.23 11.80
N ALA A 14 20.77 -32.42 11.22
CA ALA A 14 20.84 -33.67 11.96
C ALA A 14 22.25 -34.00 12.49
N ARG A 15 23.31 -33.48 11.85
CA ARG A 15 24.69 -33.66 12.32
C ARG A 15 25.04 -32.75 13.48
N ASN A 16 24.62 -31.48 13.43
CA ASN A 16 25.02 -30.46 14.40
C ASN A 16 24.01 -30.29 15.56
N CYS A 17 22.72 -30.52 15.33
CA CYS A 17 21.65 -30.33 16.31
C CYS A 17 21.19 -31.66 16.91
N LYS A 18 22.02 -32.28 17.76
CA LYS A 18 21.73 -33.58 18.42
C LYS A 18 21.39 -33.46 19.91
N GLU A 19 21.52 -32.27 20.47
CA GLU A 19 21.45 -32.05 21.91
C GLU A 19 20.03 -32.20 22.47
N PHE A 20 19.03 -31.82 21.68
CA PHE A 20 17.61 -31.96 22.03
C PHE A 20 16.76 -32.13 20.77
N VAL A 21 15.57 -32.69 20.93
CA VAL A 21 14.53 -32.74 19.89
C VAL A 21 13.37 -31.86 20.37
N PRO A 22 13.01 -30.78 19.64
CA PRO A 22 11.93 -29.92 20.05
C PRO A 22 10.57 -30.62 19.90
N GLU A 23 9.69 -30.42 20.88
CA GLU A 23 8.30 -30.86 20.86
C GLU A 23 7.42 -29.80 20.19
N GLY A 24 6.54 -30.25 19.29
CA GLY A 24 5.72 -29.38 18.46
C GLY A 24 4.35 -29.16 19.05
N VAL A 25 4.06 -27.92 19.49
CA VAL A 25 2.78 -27.55 20.09
C VAL A 25 2.02 -26.57 19.20
N GLU A 26 0.69 -26.56 19.24
CA GLU A 26 -0.09 -25.58 18.45
C GLU A 26 0.14 -24.14 18.94
N THR A 27 0.16 -23.95 20.25
CA THR A 27 0.45 -22.65 20.87
C THR A 27 1.41 -22.85 22.04
N VAL A 28 2.38 -21.94 22.14
CA VAL A 28 3.30 -21.92 23.28
C VAL A 28 2.63 -21.10 24.38
N ILE A 29 2.14 -21.79 25.39
CA ILE A 29 1.61 -21.22 26.63
C ILE A 29 2.68 -21.48 27.68
N VAL A 30 3.16 -20.40 28.31
CA VAL A 30 4.18 -20.49 29.37
C VAL A 30 3.54 -21.04 30.62
N ASP A 31 4.03 -22.19 31.06
CA ASP A 31 3.66 -22.75 32.35
C ASP A 31 4.59 -22.18 33.44
N VAL A 32 4.01 -21.33 34.31
CA VAL A 32 4.74 -20.68 35.39
C VAL A 32 5.17 -21.69 36.47
N ASP A 33 4.46 -22.81 36.60
CA ASP A 33 4.73 -23.81 37.63
C ASP A 33 5.94 -24.69 37.30
N ASN A 34 6.36 -24.73 36.02
CA ASN A 34 7.45 -25.56 35.50
C ASN A 34 8.76 -24.78 35.25
N ASP A 35 8.89 -23.55 35.77
CA ASP A 35 10.02 -22.64 35.52
C ASP A 35 10.34 -22.49 34.01
N GLU A 36 9.31 -22.52 33.15
CA GLU A 36 9.48 -22.40 31.70
C GLU A 36 9.95 -21.00 31.30
N VAL A 37 11.01 -20.92 30.49
CA VAL A 37 11.54 -19.65 29.99
C VAL A 37 11.06 -19.40 28.56
N PRO A 38 10.20 -18.40 28.33
CA PRO A 38 9.77 -18.04 26.98
C PRO A 38 10.86 -17.33 26.21
N CYS A 39 11.07 -17.77 24.97
CA CYS A 39 11.95 -17.16 24.00
C CYS A 39 11.17 -16.90 22.70
N PHE A 40 11.53 -15.82 22.02
CA PHE A 40 10.99 -15.50 20.71
C PHE A 40 12.10 -14.97 19.81
N GLY A 41 11.96 -15.20 18.52
CA GLY A 41 12.84 -14.66 17.49
C GLY A 41 12.08 -14.39 16.21
N THR A 42 12.76 -13.74 15.27
CA THR A 42 12.23 -13.42 13.95
C THR A 42 13.17 -14.00 12.90
N ASP A 43 12.61 -14.70 11.92
CA ASP A 43 13.34 -15.27 10.78
C ASP A 43 13.60 -14.22 9.68
N GLU A 44 14.35 -14.59 8.65
CA GLU A 44 14.60 -13.77 7.45
C GLU A 44 13.31 -13.40 6.69
N ASP A 45 12.26 -14.22 6.81
CA ASP A 45 10.94 -14.00 6.22
C ASP A 45 10.05 -13.04 7.05
N ASP A 46 10.62 -12.38 8.07
CA ASP A 46 9.90 -11.55 9.05
C ASP A 46 8.82 -12.33 9.84
N CYS A 47 8.93 -13.66 9.85
CA CYS A 47 8.05 -14.54 10.62
C CYS A 47 8.55 -14.67 12.06
N LYS A 48 7.65 -14.47 13.02
CA LYS A 48 7.94 -14.64 14.44
C LYS A 48 7.74 -16.08 14.85
N TYR A 49 8.74 -16.66 15.50
CA TYR A 49 8.65 -17.98 16.13
C TYR A 49 8.80 -17.83 17.64
N ASN A 50 7.99 -18.59 18.37
CA ASN A 50 8.01 -18.63 19.83
C ASN A 50 8.31 -20.05 20.29
N PHE A 51 9.14 -20.17 21.31
CA PHE A 51 9.46 -21.44 21.95
C PHE A 51 9.70 -21.22 23.44
N VAL A 52 9.45 -22.24 24.24
CA VAL A 52 9.84 -22.27 25.66
C VAL A 52 10.85 -23.38 25.85
N TYR A 53 11.75 -23.18 26.80
CA TYR A 53 12.63 -24.25 27.26
C TYR A 53 12.58 -24.36 28.79
N TYR A 54 12.78 -25.57 29.28
CA TYR A 54 12.84 -25.89 30.70
C TYR A 54 13.72 -27.11 30.93
N TYR A 55 14.15 -27.31 32.17
CA TYR A 55 14.90 -28.50 32.57
C TYR A 55 13.98 -29.42 33.38
N ASN A 56 13.86 -30.67 32.96
CA ASN A 56 13.09 -31.67 33.71
C ASN A 56 13.85 -32.09 35.00
N GLU A 57 13.23 -32.88 35.88
CA GLU A 57 13.80 -33.41 37.13
C GLU A 57 15.15 -34.14 36.93
N THR A 58 15.36 -34.74 35.76
CA THR A 58 16.62 -35.40 35.37
C THR A 58 17.69 -34.44 34.83
N ASN A 59 17.46 -33.13 34.94
CA ASN A 59 18.29 -32.05 34.41
C ASN A 59 18.52 -32.13 32.89
N CYS A 60 17.52 -32.64 32.16
CA CYS A 60 17.53 -32.71 30.69
C CYS A 60 16.79 -31.50 30.11
N LEU A 61 17.40 -30.86 29.10
CA LEU A 61 16.79 -29.73 28.38
C LEU A 61 15.60 -30.22 27.55
N GLN A 62 14.44 -29.62 27.79
CA GLN A 62 13.23 -29.80 26.99
C GLN A 62 12.88 -28.49 26.31
N VAL A 63 12.49 -28.57 25.04
CA VAL A 63 12.13 -27.40 24.23
C VAL A 63 10.79 -27.65 23.58
N ARG A 64 9.82 -26.76 23.84
CA ARG A 64 8.51 -26.78 23.17
C ARG A 64 8.43 -25.59 22.22
N ALA A 65 8.19 -25.86 20.95
CA ALA A 65 8.14 -24.85 19.90
C ALA A 65 6.79 -24.90 19.18
N GLN A 66 6.29 -23.75 18.70
CA GLN A 66 5.03 -23.72 17.97
C GLN A 66 5.14 -24.47 16.63
N ASN A 67 4.14 -25.26 16.21
CA ASN A 67 4.20 -25.97 14.94
C ASN A 67 4.23 -25.03 13.73
N GLU A 68 3.45 -23.96 13.79
CA GLU A 68 3.38 -22.93 12.75
C GLU A 68 3.96 -21.62 13.27
N ARG A 69 4.69 -20.91 12.42
CA ARG A 69 5.27 -19.60 12.76
C ARG A 69 4.29 -18.48 12.45
N GLU A 70 4.32 -17.42 13.24
CA GLU A 70 3.47 -16.24 13.04
C GLU A 70 4.09 -15.35 11.96
N CYS A 71 3.72 -15.58 10.69
CA CYS A 71 4.17 -14.75 9.57
C CYS A 71 3.21 -13.57 9.32
N PRO A 72 3.74 -12.38 8.99
CA PRO A 72 2.90 -11.27 8.54
C PRO A 72 2.19 -11.64 7.22
N PRO A 73 0.95 -11.15 7.00
CA PRO A 73 0.22 -11.44 5.77
C PRO A 73 0.95 -10.85 4.56
N GLN A 74 0.99 -11.60 3.48
CA GLN A 74 1.56 -11.16 2.20
C GLN A 74 0.70 -10.02 1.64
N VAL A 75 1.13 -8.78 1.82
CA VAL A 75 0.41 -7.62 1.28
C VAL A 75 0.71 -7.48 -0.21
N TYR A 76 -0.34 -7.47 -1.04
CA TYR A 76 -0.19 -7.30 -2.49
C TYR A 76 0.10 -5.83 -2.84
N MET A 77 1.37 -5.43 -2.71
CA MET A 77 1.87 -4.07 -2.91
C MET A 77 1.51 -3.50 -4.29
N LEU A 78 1.62 -4.32 -5.35
CA LEU A 78 1.37 -3.89 -6.72
C LEU A 78 -0.08 -3.44 -6.93
N GLY A 79 -1.05 -4.14 -6.34
CA GLY A 79 -2.47 -3.78 -6.47
C GLY A 79 -2.81 -2.49 -5.75
N ILE A 80 -2.21 -2.24 -4.57
CA ILE A 80 -2.37 -0.99 -3.84
C ILE A 80 -1.85 0.17 -4.68
N VAL A 81 -0.65 0.04 -5.25
CA VAL A 81 -0.04 1.07 -6.09
C VAL A 81 -0.89 1.38 -7.32
N LEU A 82 -1.33 0.35 -8.05
CA LEU A 82 -2.19 0.52 -9.22
C LEU A 82 -3.55 1.16 -8.86
N GLY A 83 -4.14 0.75 -7.74
CA GLY A 83 -5.41 1.30 -7.25
C GLY A 83 -5.30 2.80 -6.95
N VAL A 84 -4.24 3.22 -6.26
CA VAL A 84 -3.99 4.63 -5.95
C VAL A 84 -3.79 5.45 -7.22
N ILE A 85 -2.99 4.97 -8.17
CA ILE A 85 -2.76 5.67 -9.45
C ILE A 85 -4.08 5.85 -10.20
N ALA A 86 -4.87 4.78 -10.34
CA ALA A 86 -6.15 4.83 -11.02
C ALA A 86 -7.11 5.84 -10.35
N ALA A 87 -7.17 5.86 -9.01
CA ALA A 87 -8.00 6.81 -8.28
C ALA A 87 -7.58 8.26 -8.52
N VAL A 88 -6.28 8.56 -8.44
CA VAL A 88 -5.75 9.92 -8.68
C VAL A 88 -6.05 10.39 -10.12
N VAL A 89 -5.85 9.51 -11.10
CA VAL A 89 -6.16 9.83 -12.52
C VAL A 89 -7.64 10.12 -12.71
N LEU A 90 -8.53 9.29 -12.14
CA LEU A 90 -9.97 9.50 -12.25
C LEU A 90 -10.44 10.81 -11.59
N VAL A 91 -9.92 11.12 -10.39
CA VAL A 91 -10.23 12.39 -9.71
C VAL A 91 -9.69 13.58 -10.49
N GLY A 92 -8.46 13.49 -11.00
CA GLY A 92 -7.87 14.54 -11.85
C GLY A 92 -8.70 14.80 -13.11
N LEU A 93 -9.12 13.73 -13.80
CA LEU A 93 -9.99 13.86 -14.98
C LEU A 93 -11.34 14.48 -14.63
N ALA A 94 -11.97 14.07 -13.52
CA ALA A 94 -13.24 14.64 -13.09
C ALA A 94 -13.13 16.16 -12.81
N LEU A 95 -12.07 16.59 -12.12
CA LEU A 95 -11.81 18.00 -11.85
C LEU A 95 -11.52 18.78 -13.14
N LEU A 96 -10.74 18.22 -14.07
CA LEU A 96 -10.47 18.85 -15.37
C LEU A 96 -11.74 18.98 -16.22
N LEU A 97 -12.61 17.98 -16.22
CA LEU A 97 -13.89 18.03 -16.93
C LEU A 97 -14.81 19.10 -16.33
N LEU A 98 -14.93 19.15 -15.00
CA LEU A 98 -15.71 20.18 -14.30
C LEU A 98 -15.16 21.59 -14.59
N TRP A 99 -13.85 21.77 -14.46
CA TRP A 99 -13.18 23.03 -14.79
C TRP A 99 -13.45 23.43 -16.25
N LYS A 100 -13.27 22.50 -17.20
CA LYS A 100 -13.49 22.79 -18.62
C LYS A 100 -14.94 23.13 -18.94
N LEU A 101 -15.91 22.49 -18.29
CA LEU A 101 -17.33 22.84 -18.42
C LEU A 101 -17.58 24.27 -17.90
N LEU A 102 -17.06 24.61 -16.72
CA LEU A 102 -17.20 25.95 -16.14
C LEU A 102 -16.58 27.03 -17.02
N THR A 103 -15.35 26.81 -17.51
CA THR A 103 -14.68 27.77 -18.40
C THR A 103 -15.41 27.91 -19.73
N THR A 104 -15.92 26.81 -20.31
CA THR A 104 -16.66 26.86 -21.58
C THR A 104 -17.95 27.66 -21.47
N ILE A 105 -18.65 27.56 -20.34
CA ILE A 105 -19.87 28.35 -20.08
C ILE A 105 -19.51 29.82 -19.92
N HIS A 106 -18.43 30.13 -19.18
CA HIS A 106 -17.98 31.51 -19.00
C HIS A 106 -17.63 32.16 -20.33
N ASP A 107 -16.81 31.48 -21.14
CA ASP A 107 -16.38 31.94 -22.46
C ASP A 107 -17.58 32.18 -23.41
N ARG A 108 -18.56 31.26 -23.41
CA ARG A 108 -19.82 31.44 -24.18
C ARG A 108 -20.67 32.63 -23.72
N ARG A 109 -20.73 32.89 -22.41
CA ARG A 109 -21.49 34.04 -21.86
C ARG A 109 -20.84 35.36 -22.27
N GLU A 110 -19.51 35.43 -22.22
CA GLU A 110 -18.80 36.63 -22.65
C GLU A 110 -18.94 36.85 -24.15
N PHE A 111 -18.80 35.80 -24.97
CA PHE A 111 -18.97 35.90 -26.42
C PHE A 111 -20.36 36.45 -26.81
N ALA A 112 -21.43 35.97 -26.17
CA ALA A 112 -22.78 36.45 -26.42
C ALA A 112 -22.99 37.92 -25.99
N ARG A 113 -22.22 38.40 -25.00
CA ARG A 113 -22.22 39.81 -24.59
C ARG A 113 -21.46 40.67 -25.60
N PHE A 114 -20.30 40.22 -26.05
CA PHE A 114 -19.52 40.90 -27.08
C PHE A 114 -20.28 41.03 -28.41
N GLU A 115 -21.01 40.01 -28.86
CA GLU A 115 -21.82 40.12 -30.09
C GLU A 115 -22.93 41.16 -29.96
N LYS A 116 -23.61 41.24 -28.81
CA LYS A 116 -24.64 42.26 -28.57
C LYS A 116 -24.06 43.68 -28.62
N GLU A 117 -22.88 43.88 -28.05
CA GLU A 117 -22.19 45.17 -28.07
C GLU A 117 -21.69 45.50 -29.49
N ARG A 118 -21.17 44.53 -30.25
CA ARG A 118 -20.77 44.72 -31.66
C ARG A 118 -21.94 45.07 -32.58
N MET A 119 -23.13 44.49 -32.38
CA MET A 119 -24.31 44.80 -33.19
C MET A 119 -24.85 46.21 -32.96
N MET A 120 -24.60 46.80 -31.78
CA MET A 120 -24.98 48.17 -31.44
C MET A 120 -23.93 49.20 -31.85
N ALA A 121 -22.67 48.80 -32.03
CA ALA A 121 -21.63 49.61 -32.64
C ALA A 121 -21.74 49.63 -34.17
N LYS A 122 -22.91 50.04 -34.71
CA LYS A 122 -22.99 50.48 -36.11
C LYS A 122 -22.37 51.87 -36.19
N TRP A 123 -21.20 51.96 -36.80
CA TRP A 123 -20.61 53.24 -37.16
C TRP A 123 -21.39 53.82 -38.34
N ASP A 124 -22.06 54.95 -38.15
CA ASP A 124 -22.61 55.73 -39.26
C ASP A 124 -21.44 56.20 -40.13
N THR A 125 -21.25 55.55 -41.28
CA THR A 125 -20.34 56.04 -42.30
C THR A 125 -21.01 57.26 -42.96
N VAL A 126 -20.63 58.46 -42.50
CA VAL A 126 -21.03 59.70 -43.15
C VAL A 126 -20.46 59.68 -44.58
N ARG A 127 -21.29 59.35 -45.57
CA ARG A 127 -20.94 59.45 -46.98
C ARG A 127 -20.83 60.93 -47.33
N ILE A 128 -19.61 61.43 -47.43
CA ILE A 128 -19.33 62.75 -48.00
C ILE A 128 -19.49 62.62 -49.51
N ASP A 129 -20.65 63.04 -50.03
CA ASP A 129 -20.85 63.22 -51.47
C ASP A 129 -20.14 64.52 -51.89
N ILE A 130 -18.97 64.39 -52.52
CA ILE A 130 -18.26 65.52 -53.11
C ILE A 130 -18.89 65.76 -54.48
N SER A 131 -19.89 66.65 -54.53
CA SER A 131 -20.40 67.15 -55.81
C SER A 131 -19.40 68.18 -56.35
N CYS A 132 -18.64 67.80 -57.39
CA CYS A 132 -17.87 68.76 -58.19
C CYS A 132 -18.86 69.64 -58.97
N GLN A 133 -19.08 70.87 -58.50
CA GLN A 133 -19.76 71.91 -59.27
C GLN A 133 -18.71 72.68 -60.07
N ASN A 134 -18.83 72.66 -61.40
CA ASN A 134 -18.05 73.43 -62.36
C ASN A 134 -18.76 74.74 -62.71
#